data_AF-V6CLF2-F1
#
_entry.id   AF-V6CLF2-F1
#
_cell.length_a   1.000
_cell.length_b   1.000
_cell.length_c   1.000
_cell.angle_alpha   90.00
_cell.angle_beta   90.00
_cell.angle_gamma   90.00
#
_symmetry.space_group_name_H-M   'P 1'
#
loop_
_entity.id
_entity.type
_entity.pdbx_description
1 polymer ?
#
loop_
_entity_poly.entity_id
_entity_poly.type
_entity_poly.pdbx_seq_one_letter_code
_entity_poly.pdbx_strand_id
1 'polypeptide(L)'
;MRESLKLFDSICNNKWFVETSIILFLNKKDLFEEKIVRSPLTHCFPEYTGANNYEEASAYIQQQFEDMNKRTTGEKNQEIYTQFTCATDTNNIRFVFDAVTDIIIRDNLRTCGLY
;
A
#
# COMPACT_ATOMS: atom_id res chain seq x y z
N MET A 1 -11.54 7.08 0.42
CA MET A 1 -10.88 6.26 1.47
C MET A 1 -11.70 5.04 1.83
N ARG A 2 -12.89 5.15 2.45
CA ARG A 2 -13.70 3.96 2.82
C ARG A 2 -14.03 3.04 1.63
N GLU A 3 -14.40 3.60 0.49
CA GLU A 3 -14.65 2.82 -0.73
C GLU A 3 -13.38 2.13 -1.26
N SER A 4 -12.25 2.84 -1.24
CA SER A 4 -10.95 2.29 -1.64
C SER A 4 -10.51 1.13 -0.75
N LEU A 5 -10.73 1.22 0.57
CA LEU A 5 -10.46 0.15 1.52
C LEU A 5 -11.35 -1.08 1.26
N LYS A 6 -12.64 -0.89 1.01
CA LYS A 6 -13.56 -1.99 0.65
C LYS A 6 -13.18 -2.67 -0.66
N LEU A 7 -12.82 -1.86 -1.67
CA LEU A 7 -12.35 -2.40 -2.94
C LEU A 7 -11.06 -3.19 -2.74
N PHE A 8 -10.11 -2.66 -1.98
CA PHE A 8 -8.85 -3.33 -1.68
C PHE A 8 -9.08 -4.65 -0.95
N ASP A 9 -9.91 -4.69 0.10
CA ASP A 9 -10.29 -5.92 0.81
C ASP A 9 -10.84 -6.99 -0.15
N SER A 10 -11.67 -6.60 -1.12
CA SER A 10 -12.24 -7.52 -2.11
C SER A 10 -11.20 -8.07 -3.10
N ILE A 11 -10.13 -7.32 -3.38
CA ILE A 11 -9.05 -7.72 -4.29
C ILE A 11 -8.03 -8.57 -3.54
N CYS A 12 -7.49 -8.07 -2.42
CA CYS A 12 -6.41 -8.72 -1.69
C CYS A 12 -6.85 -10.03 -1.04
N ASN A 13 -8.14 -10.21 -0.73
CA ASN A 13 -8.65 -11.45 -0.18
C ASN A 13 -9.32 -12.36 -1.23
N ASN A 14 -9.27 -11.99 -2.50
CA ASN A 14 -9.88 -12.79 -3.57
C ASN A 14 -9.20 -14.16 -3.71
N LYS A 15 -10.00 -15.22 -3.84
CA LYS A 15 -9.52 -16.59 -4.05
C LYS A 15 -8.73 -16.81 -5.34
N TRP A 16 -8.80 -15.90 -6.30
CA TRP A 16 -8.02 -15.97 -7.54
C TRP A 16 -6.67 -15.24 -7.45
N PHE A 17 -6.45 -14.43 -6.41
CA PHE A 17 -5.22 -13.63 -6.24
C PHE A 17 -4.37 -14.08 -5.04
N VAL A 18 -4.61 -15.29 -4.52
CA VAL A 18 -3.98 -15.83 -3.28
C VAL A 18 -2.45 -15.79 -3.31
N GLU A 19 -1.87 -16.07 -4.46
CA GLU A 19 -0.41 -16.18 -4.66
C GLU A 19 0.12 -14.98 -5.45
N THR A 20 -0.68 -13.92 -5.57
CA THR A 20 -0.33 -12.74 -6.36
C THR A 20 0.16 -11.64 -5.43
N SER A 21 1.43 -11.26 -5.56
CA SER A 21 1.97 -10.07 -4.90
C SER A 21 1.23 -8.82 -5.36
N ILE A 22 0.99 -7.89 -4.44
CA ILE A 22 0.25 -6.65 -4.72
C ILE A 22 1.18 -5.46 -4.59
N ILE A 23 1.16 -4.58 -5.60
CA ILE A 23 1.80 -3.27 -5.51
C ILE A 23 0.71 -2.24 -5.20
N LEU A 24 0.80 -1.58 -4.04
CA LEU A 24 -0.17 -0.59 -3.58
C LEU A 24 0.38 0.82 -3.75
N PHE A 25 -0.23 1.61 -4.63
CA PHE A 25 0.10 3.02 -4.79
C PHE A 25 -0.82 3.92 -3.98
N LEU A 26 -0.26 4.56 -2.95
CA LEU A 26 -0.91 5.64 -2.21
C LEU A 26 -0.57 6.97 -2.91
N ASN A 27 -1.38 7.28 -3.92
CA ASN A 27 -1.17 8.44 -4.80
C ASN A 27 -1.68 9.76 -4.18
N LYS A 28 -1.25 10.88 -4.76
CA LYS A 28 -1.54 12.26 -4.32
C LYS A 28 -0.84 12.64 -3.01
N LYS A 29 0.40 12.17 -2.83
CA LYS A 29 1.26 12.51 -1.69
C LYS A 29 1.32 14.03 -1.45
N ASP A 30 1.57 14.78 -2.52
CA ASP A 30 1.64 16.25 -2.56
C ASP A 30 0.39 16.90 -1.96
N LEU A 31 -0.79 16.52 -2.45
CA LEU A 31 -2.06 17.06 -1.97
C LEU A 31 -2.35 16.65 -0.53
N PHE A 32 -1.86 15.48 -0.11
CA PHE A 32 -2.05 15.02 1.26
C PHE A 32 -1.18 15.80 2.26
N GLU A 33 0.09 16.06 1.92
CA GLU A 33 1.00 16.91 2.70
C GLU A 33 0.41 18.31 2.92
N GLU A 34 -0.18 18.93 1.90
CA GLU A 34 -0.81 20.23 2.05
C GLU A 34 -2.10 20.18 2.88
N LYS A 35 -2.88 19.11 2.72
CA LYS A 35 -4.21 18.99 3.33
C LYS A 35 -4.15 18.68 4.82
N ILE A 36 -3.20 17.84 5.26
CA ILE A 36 -3.14 17.37 6.65
C ILE A 36 -2.92 18.52 7.64
N VAL A 37 -2.23 19.58 7.21
CA VAL A 37 -2.01 20.81 8.00
C VAL A 37 -3.33 21.54 8.31
N ARG A 38 -4.32 21.46 7.41
CA ARG A 38 -5.58 22.22 7.50
C ARG A 38 -6.76 21.37 7.95
N SER A 39 -6.72 20.08 7.66
CA SER A 39 -7.81 19.14 7.88
C SER A 39 -7.24 17.89 8.56
N PRO A 40 -7.37 17.78 9.89
CA PRO A 40 -6.85 16.63 10.62
C PRO A 40 -7.41 15.30 10.14
N LEU A 41 -6.59 14.25 10.20
CA LEU A 41 -6.99 12.91 9.74
C LEU A 41 -8.20 12.37 10.52
N THR A 42 -8.36 12.79 11.78
CA THR A 42 -9.47 12.42 12.68
C THR A 42 -10.86 12.74 12.14
N HIS A 43 -10.99 13.69 11.21
CA HIS A 43 -12.26 13.97 10.52
C HIS A 43 -12.75 12.77 9.69
N CYS A 44 -11.83 11.97 9.17
CA CYS A 44 -12.12 10.78 8.36
C CYS A 44 -11.98 9.48 9.15
N PHE A 45 -11.04 9.46 10.11
CA PHE A 45 -10.69 8.32 10.96
C PHE A 45 -10.70 8.75 12.43
N PRO A 46 -11.88 8.81 13.08
CA PRO A 46 -12.00 9.26 14.46
C PRO A 46 -11.14 8.49 15.47
N GLU A 47 -10.80 7.25 15.15
CA GLU A 47 -9.93 6.35 15.91
C GLU A 47 -8.44 6.64 15.77
N TYR A 48 -8.03 7.55 14.88
CA TYR A 48 -6.63 7.95 14.72
C TYR A 48 -6.13 8.74 15.93
N THR A 49 -5.08 8.24 16.56
CA THR A 49 -4.47 8.84 17.77
C THR A 49 -3.07 9.42 17.55
N GLY A 50 -2.54 9.33 16.33
CA GLY A 50 -1.23 9.88 15.99
C GLY A 50 -1.22 11.40 15.85
N ALA A 51 -0.03 11.97 15.70
CA ALA A 51 0.15 13.40 15.52
C ALA A 51 -0.38 13.89 14.17
N ASN A 52 -0.83 15.14 14.12
CA ASN A 52 -1.34 15.74 12.88
C ASN A 52 -0.20 16.20 11.93
N ASN A 53 0.68 15.28 11.56
CA ASN A 53 1.75 15.47 10.59
C ASN A 53 1.63 14.43 9.46
N TYR A 54 2.32 14.69 8.34
CA TYR A 54 2.24 13.81 7.18
C TYR A 54 2.78 12.42 7.49
N GLU A 55 3.88 12.33 8.22
CA GLU A 55 4.61 11.10 8.49
C GLU A 55 3.74 10.07 9.23
N GLU A 56 3.13 10.46 10.34
CA GLU A 56 2.28 9.56 11.13
C GLU A 56 0.93 9.32 10.46
N ALA A 57 0.35 10.33 9.80
CA ALA A 57 -0.94 10.19 9.13
C ALA A 57 -0.85 9.28 7.90
N SER A 58 0.25 9.39 7.14
CA SER A 58 0.51 8.54 5.98
C SER A 58 0.80 7.10 6.39
N ALA A 59 1.62 6.90 7.42
CA ALA A 59 1.88 5.57 7.99
C ALA A 59 0.60 4.89 8.47
N TYR A 60 -0.29 5.64 9.15
CA TYR A 60 -1.58 5.10 9.55
C TYR A 60 -2.45 4.70 8.35
N ILE A 61 -2.52 5.52 7.31
CA ILE A 61 -3.26 5.19 6.09
C ILE A 61 -2.71 3.92 5.45
N GLN A 62 -1.39 3.80 5.34
CA GLN A 62 -0.74 2.58 4.84
C GLN A 62 -1.16 1.36 5.67
N GLN A 63 -1.06 1.46 6.99
CA GLN A 63 -1.47 0.39 7.89
C GLN A 63 -2.93 -0.02 7.69
N GLN A 64 -3.85 0.94 7.47
CA GLN A 64 -5.26 0.62 7.20
C GLN A 64 -5.45 -0.27 5.96
N PHE A 65 -4.60 -0.16 4.94
CA PHE A 65 -4.64 -1.05 3.78
C PHE A 65 -3.95 -2.40 4.06
N GLU A 66 -2.79 -2.37 4.72
CA GLU A 66 -2.03 -3.59 5.04
C GLU A 66 -2.82 -4.51 5.98
N ASP A 67 -3.55 -3.95 6.96
CA ASP A 67 -4.41 -4.67 7.88
C ASP A 67 -5.62 -5.35 7.18
N MET A 68 -5.97 -4.96 5.95
CA MET A 68 -6.99 -5.67 5.16
C MET A 68 -6.49 -7.03 4.65
N ASN A 69 -5.17 -7.25 4.65
CA ASN A 69 -4.60 -8.53 4.21
C ASN A 69 -4.78 -9.61 5.28
N LYS A 70 -5.77 -10.48 5.08
CA LYS A 70 -6.10 -11.55 6.04
C LYS A 70 -5.21 -12.79 5.90
N ARG A 71 -4.25 -12.77 4.97
CA ARG A 71 -3.46 -13.96 4.57
C ARG A 71 -2.03 -13.93 5.12
N THR A 72 -1.78 -13.12 6.15
CA THR A 72 -0.46 -12.92 6.75
C THR A 72 0.05 -14.08 7.62
N THR A 73 -0.78 -15.09 7.88
CA THR A 73 -0.52 -16.20 8.83
C THR A 73 -0.43 -17.60 8.18
N GLY A 74 -0.36 -17.70 6.85
CA GLY A 74 -0.23 -18.97 6.12
C GLY A 74 1.18 -19.26 5.57
N GLU A 75 1.40 -20.47 5.03
CA GLU A 75 2.67 -20.91 4.40
C GLU A 75 3.06 -20.09 3.16
N LYS A 76 2.09 -19.38 2.55
CA LYS A 76 2.31 -18.44 1.43
C LYS A 76 1.83 -17.07 1.85
N ASN A 77 2.78 -16.20 2.19
CA ASN A 77 2.50 -14.86 2.65
C ASN A 77 2.28 -13.96 1.42
N GLN A 78 1.06 -13.46 1.23
CA GLN A 78 0.78 -12.53 0.15
C GLN A 78 1.38 -11.17 0.53
N GLU A 79 2.46 -10.77 -0.15
CA GLU A 79 3.15 -9.52 0.14
C GLU A 79 2.47 -8.31 -0.53
N ILE A 80 2.34 -7.23 0.24
CA ILE A 80 1.86 -5.94 -0.24
C ILE A 80 3.03 -4.95 -0.21
N TYR A 81 3.40 -4.45 -1.38
CA TYR A 81 4.44 -3.46 -1.56
C TYR A 81 3.79 -2.07 -1.65
N THR A 82 3.76 -1.35 -0.53
CA THR A 82 3.13 -0.03 -0.44
C THR A 82 4.09 1.09 -0.80
N GLN A 83 3.69 1.98 -1.70
CA GLN A 83 4.49 3.11 -2.15
C GLN A 83 3.65 4.39 -2.21
N PHE A 84 4.17 5.46 -1.61
CA PHE A 84 3.58 6.80 -1.73
C PHE A 84 4.04 7.44 -3.04
N THR A 85 3.08 7.88 -3.84
CA THR A 85 3.35 8.41 -5.18
C THR A 85 2.74 9.79 -5.38
N CYS A 86 3.36 10.55 -6.26
CA CYS A 86 2.81 11.77 -6.82
C CYS A 86 2.70 11.56 -8.34
N ALA A 87 1.48 11.60 -8.88
CA ALA A 87 1.24 11.29 -10.30
C ALA A 87 1.96 12.24 -11.28
N THR A 88 2.32 13.45 -10.82
CA THR A 88 3.09 14.42 -11.61
C THR A 88 4.59 14.17 -11.55
N ASP A 89 5.06 13.30 -10.66
CA ASP A 89 6.45 12.89 -10.54
C ASP A 89 6.69 11.54 -11.24
N THR A 90 6.77 11.60 -12.57
CA THR A 90 6.97 10.44 -13.45
C THR A 90 8.32 9.73 -13.24
N ASN A 91 9.33 10.40 -12.66
CA ASN A 91 10.64 9.80 -12.42
C ASN A 91 10.59 8.84 -11.22
N ASN A 92 9.84 9.21 -10.18
CA ASN A 92 9.70 8.41 -8.97
C ASN A 92 8.92 7.11 -9.24
N ILE A 93 7.85 7.18 -10.04
CA ILE A 93 7.04 6.01 -10.38
C ILE A 93 7.85 4.97 -11.14
N ARG A 94 8.72 5.37 -12.08
CA ARG A 94 9.50 4.42 -12.89
C ARG A 94 10.52 3.65 -12.05
N PHE A 95 11.28 4.35 -11.21
CA PHE A 95 12.26 3.71 -10.32
C PHE A 95 11.59 2.76 -9.33
N VAL A 96 10.46 3.19 -8.76
CA VAL A 96 9.69 2.37 -7.83
C VAL A 96 9.12 1.13 -8.52
N PHE A 97 8.61 1.29 -9.74
CA PHE A 97 8.08 0.17 -10.51
C PHE A 97 9.16 -0.86 -10.83
N ASP A 98 10.34 -0.41 -11.27
CA ASP A 98 11.47 -1.29 -11.58
C ASP A 98 11.92 -2.05 -10.32
N ALA A 99 12.07 -1.36 -9.18
CA ALA A 99 12.50 -1.97 -7.93
C ALA A 99 11.50 -3.03 -7.40
N VAL A 100 10.20 -2.74 -7.45
CA VAL A 100 9.17 -3.69 -6.98
C VAL A 100 9.03 -4.86 -7.96
N THR A 101 9.16 -4.59 -9.27
CA THR A 101 9.15 -5.64 -10.30
C THR A 101 10.32 -6.61 -10.11
N ASP A 102 11.52 -6.11 -9.84
CA ASP A 102 12.70 -6.95 -9.57
C ASP A 102 12.51 -7.84 -8.34
N ILE A 103 11.93 -7.30 -7.26
CA ILE A 103 11.65 -8.08 -6.05
C ILE A 103 10.65 -9.21 -6.34
N ILE A 104 9.55 -8.90 -7.04
CA ILE A 104 8.51 -9.87 -7.39
C ILE A 104 9.05 -10.93 -8.36
N ILE A 105 9.83 -10.53 -9.38
CA ILE A 105 10.46 -11.47 -10.32
C ILE A 105 11.40 -12.41 -9.58
N ARG A 106 12.25 -11.87 -8.69
CA ARG A 106 13.18 -12.69 -7.91
C ARG A 106 12.45 -13.69 -7.01
N ASP A 107 11.35 -13.29 -6.39
CA ASP A 107 10.54 -14.19 -5.57
C ASP A 107 9.86 -15.29 -6.39
N ASN A 108 9.34 -14.94 -7.58
CA ASN A 108 8.82 -15.92 -8.52
C ASN A 108 9.89 -16.90 -9.01
N LEU A 109 11.08 -16.42 -9.34
CA LEU A 109 12.21 -17.26 -9.76
C LEU A 109 12.65 -18.22 -8.66
N ARG A 110 12.69 -17.77 -7.40
CA ARG A 110 12.95 -18.60 -6.22
C ARG A 110 11.89 -19.69 -6.06
N THR A 111 10.61 -19.34 -6.22
CA THR A 111 9.50 -20.30 -6.14
C THR A 111 9.57 -21.36 -7.24
N CYS A 112 10.11 -21.03 -8.42
CA CYS A 112 10.35 -21.97 -9.51
C CYS A 112 11.66 -22.80 -9.39
N GLY A 113 12.48 -22.56 -8.35
CA GLY A 113 13.76 -23.26 -8.16
C GLY A 113 14.84 -22.88 -9.18
N LEU A 114 14.73 -21.70 -9.80
CA LEU A 114 15.69 -21.17 -10.77
C LEU A 114 16.80 -20.31 -10.13
N TYR A 115 16.84 -20.25 -8.79
CA TYR A 115 17.78 -19.47 -7.99
C TYR A 115 18.10 -20.18 -6.67
#